data_AF-A0A558DTZ9-F1
#
_entry.id   AF-A0A558DTZ9-F1
#
_cell.length_a   1.000
_cell.length_b   1.000
_cell.length_c   1.000
_cell.angle_alpha   90.00
_cell.angle_beta   90.00
_cell.angle_gamma   90.00
#
_symmetry.space_group_name_H-M   'P 1'
#
loop_
_entity.id
_entity.type
_entity.pdbx_description
1 polymer ?
#
loop_
_entity_poly.entity_id
_entity_poly.type
_entity_poly.pdbx_seq_one_letter_code
_entity_poly.pdbx_strand_id
1 'polypeptide(L)'
;MKRFIFVLALFMYSPYSISSECDDKMAEYLDFAEKSPSDALEKYLANSDTCENRDVLAGTLYVMSGDLISGEKHYNKSIAEGKALAFAYWQLAGLELSRRNLQKVIDYCQESLKIEKHFMCYRHSGIALSLAGEHSLVPDYFGAAHQLNPNIFSDTDFMAYLAYSYTELGKYELAKGSITLAIKHNENAKQNAVFVDAYKNWKSKSGQ
;
A
#
# COMPACT_ATOMS: atom_id res chain seq x y z
N MET A 1 7.95 -0.05 -19.92
CA MET A 1 6.95 0.27 -18.88
C MET A 1 6.68 -0.96 -18.01
N LYS A 2 7.63 -1.35 -17.14
CA LYS A 2 7.50 -2.52 -16.24
C LYS A 2 8.32 -2.30 -14.96
N ARG A 3 8.05 -1.23 -14.21
CA ARG A 3 8.60 -1.02 -12.86
C ARG A 3 7.68 -0.03 -12.18
N PHE A 4 6.77 -0.45 -11.30
CA PHE A 4 6.24 0.42 -10.23
C PHE A 4 5.33 -0.25 -9.17
N ILE A 5 5.25 -1.60 -9.06
CA ILE A 5 4.42 -2.23 -8.00
C ILE A 5 5.23 -3.13 -7.04
N PHE A 6 6.51 -3.37 -7.32
CA PHE A 6 7.28 -4.39 -6.61
C PHE A 6 8.41 -3.81 -5.76
N VAL A 7 8.07 -3.17 -4.65
CA VAL A 7 8.90 -3.13 -3.44
C VAL A 7 7.98 -2.83 -2.27
N LEU A 8 7.53 -3.85 -1.54
CA LEU A 8 7.12 -3.71 -0.12
C LEU A 8 6.79 -5.05 0.56
N ALA A 9 7.22 -6.20 0.04
CA ALA A 9 6.95 -7.47 0.71
C ALA A 9 7.82 -7.68 1.98
N LEU A 10 8.93 -6.94 2.13
CA LEU A 10 9.94 -7.21 3.18
C LEU A 10 9.67 -6.67 4.60
N PHE A 11 8.57 -5.95 4.89
CA PHE A 11 8.34 -5.41 6.25
C PHE A 11 6.87 -5.37 6.73
N MET A 12 5.96 -6.19 6.19
CA MET A 12 4.53 -6.11 6.48
C MET A 12 3.98 -7.12 7.50
N TYR A 13 4.81 -7.99 8.06
CA TYR A 13 4.38 -8.90 9.13
C TYR A 13 4.80 -8.35 10.50
N SER A 14 3.91 -7.55 11.08
CA SER A 14 3.78 -7.52 12.55
C SER A 14 3.61 -8.98 13.00
N PRO A 15 4.32 -9.46 14.03
CA PRO A 15 4.24 -10.85 14.42
C PRO A 15 2.80 -11.12 14.85
N TYR A 16 2.08 -11.88 14.02
CA TYR A 16 0.82 -12.50 14.43
C TYR A 16 1.12 -13.24 15.72
N SER A 17 0.62 -12.74 16.85
CA SER A 17 0.43 -13.58 18.00
C SER A 17 -0.75 -14.48 17.65
N ILE A 18 -0.48 -15.72 17.28
CA ILE A 18 -1.22 -16.95 17.63
C ILE A 18 -0.92 -18.04 16.56
N SER A 19 -0.72 -19.24 17.06
CA SER A 19 -0.22 -20.46 16.43
C SER A 19 -1.14 -21.07 15.37
N SER A 20 -0.65 -21.22 14.14
CA SER A 20 -1.07 -22.32 13.25
C SER A 20 0.04 -22.65 12.23
N GLU A 21 0.22 -23.93 11.90
CA GLU A 21 1.12 -24.42 10.84
C GLU A 21 0.82 -23.78 9.47
N CYS A 22 -0.36 -23.19 9.32
CA CYS A 22 -0.82 -22.46 8.14
C CYS A 22 -0.08 -21.14 7.92
N ASP A 23 0.20 -20.41 8.99
CA ASP A 23 0.79 -19.07 8.90
C ASP A 23 2.27 -19.14 8.52
N ASP A 24 2.98 -20.16 9.03
CA ASP A 24 4.37 -20.46 8.66
C ASP A 24 4.49 -20.82 7.17
N LYS A 25 3.58 -21.65 6.66
CA LYS A 25 3.52 -21.98 5.22
C LYS A 25 3.19 -20.75 4.38
N MET A 26 2.28 -19.90 4.84
CA MET A 26 1.94 -18.66 4.15
C MET A 26 3.15 -17.74 4.04
N ALA A 27 3.92 -17.59 5.11
CA ALA A 27 5.16 -16.82 5.11
C ALA A 27 6.20 -17.41 4.15
N GLU A 28 6.36 -18.75 4.09
CA GLU A 28 7.24 -19.42 3.14
C GLU A 28 6.86 -19.10 1.68
N TYR A 29 5.57 -19.22 1.33
CA TYR A 29 5.09 -18.92 -0.01
C TYR A 29 5.33 -17.47 -0.40
N LEU A 30 5.16 -16.54 0.55
CA LEU A 30 5.34 -15.12 0.28
C LEU A 30 6.82 -14.75 0.13
N ASP A 31 7.71 -15.25 0.98
CA ASP A 31 9.17 -15.06 0.82
C ASP A 31 9.66 -15.65 -0.51
N PHE A 32 9.10 -16.80 -0.91
CA PHE A 32 9.40 -17.38 -2.21
C PHE A 32 8.83 -16.54 -3.37
N ALA A 33 7.60 -16.03 -3.22
CA ALA A 33 6.95 -15.19 -4.21
C ALA A 33 7.66 -13.85 -4.42
N GLU A 34 8.39 -13.32 -3.43
CA GLU A 34 9.22 -12.13 -3.64
C GLU A 34 10.29 -12.35 -4.70
N LYS A 35 10.83 -13.57 -4.77
CA LYS A 35 11.93 -13.95 -5.66
C LYS A 35 11.39 -14.45 -7.00
N SER A 36 10.32 -15.23 -6.98
CA SER A 36 9.66 -15.75 -8.18
C SER A 36 8.15 -15.89 -7.99
N PRO A 37 7.37 -14.82 -8.28
CA PRO A 37 5.92 -14.83 -8.07
C PRO A 37 5.18 -15.94 -8.84
N SER A 38 5.58 -16.18 -10.09
CA SER A 38 4.94 -17.18 -10.95
C SER A 38 5.19 -18.60 -10.43
N ASP A 39 6.42 -18.90 -10.02
CA ASP A 39 6.77 -20.23 -9.50
C ASP A 39 6.12 -20.47 -8.13
N ALA A 40 6.00 -19.43 -7.30
CA ALA A 40 5.31 -19.52 -6.02
C ALA A 40 3.82 -19.82 -6.21
N LEU A 41 3.18 -19.17 -7.20
CA LEU A 41 1.80 -19.45 -7.57
C LEU A 41 1.64 -20.88 -8.10
N GLU A 42 2.55 -21.37 -8.96
CA GLU A 42 2.51 -22.75 -9.46
C GLU A 42 2.65 -23.77 -8.32
N LYS A 43 3.64 -23.58 -7.43
CA LYS A 43 3.86 -24.44 -6.25
C LYS A 43 2.62 -24.45 -5.35
N TYR A 44 2.01 -23.29 -5.13
CA TYR A 44 0.80 -23.16 -4.33
C TYR A 44 -0.42 -23.86 -4.96
N LEU A 45 -0.62 -23.73 -6.27
CA LEU A 45 -1.70 -24.38 -7.01
C LEU A 45 -1.53 -25.92 -7.05
N ALA A 46 -0.29 -26.40 -7.07
CA ALA A 46 0.04 -27.82 -7.00
C ALA A 46 -0.24 -28.44 -5.61
N ASN A 47 -0.40 -27.61 -4.57
CA ASN A 47 -0.64 -28.08 -3.22
C ASN A 47 -2.16 -28.06 -2.87
N SER A 48 -2.63 -29.16 -2.26
CA SER A 48 -4.03 -29.35 -1.88
C SER A 48 -4.37 -28.87 -0.46
N ASP A 49 -3.38 -28.31 0.26
CA ASP A 49 -3.56 -27.88 1.65
C ASP A 49 -4.76 -26.94 1.83
N THR A 50 -5.55 -27.22 2.88
CA THR A 50 -6.80 -26.53 3.23
C THR A 50 -6.52 -25.48 4.31
N CYS A 51 -5.80 -24.43 3.92
CA CYS A 51 -5.58 -23.31 4.85
C CYS A 51 -6.83 -22.46 5.02
N GLU A 52 -7.12 -21.99 6.23
CA GLU A 52 -8.28 -21.11 6.50
C GLU A 52 -8.17 -19.79 5.71
N ASN A 53 -6.94 -19.26 5.56
CA ASN A 53 -6.64 -18.03 4.83
C ASN A 53 -6.17 -18.27 3.38
N ARG A 54 -6.47 -19.46 2.84
CA ARG A 54 -6.02 -19.91 1.51
C ARG A 54 -6.36 -18.90 0.42
N ASP A 55 -7.58 -18.35 0.42
CA ASP A 55 -7.99 -17.38 -0.59
C ASP A 55 -7.24 -16.03 -0.45
N VAL A 56 -6.87 -15.60 0.75
CA VAL A 56 -6.04 -14.39 0.92
C VAL A 56 -4.64 -14.61 0.34
N LEU A 57 -4.04 -15.76 0.61
CA LEU A 57 -2.74 -16.14 0.05
C LEU A 57 -2.80 -16.23 -1.49
N ALA A 58 -3.81 -16.92 -2.04
CA ALA A 58 -4.01 -16.99 -3.49
C ALA A 58 -4.13 -15.59 -4.10
N GLY A 59 -4.96 -14.73 -3.50
CA GLY A 59 -5.13 -13.36 -3.94
C GLY A 59 -3.81 -12.60 -4.03
N THR A 60 -2.96 -12.79 -3.02
CA THR A 60 -1.62 -12.19 -2.94
C THR A 60 -0.71 -12.69 -4.04
N LEU A 61 -0.62 -14.02 -4.23
CA LEU A 61 0.23 -14.62 -5.24
C LEU A 61 -0.18 -14.23 -6.66
N TYR A 62 -1.48 -14.13 -6.94
CA TYR A 62 -1.99 -13.64 -8.22
C TYR A 62 -1.66 -12.16 -8.44
N VAL A 63 -1.84 -11.30 -7.44
CA VAL A 63 -1.44 -9.88 -7.56
C VAL A 63 0.07 -9.78 -7.81
N MET A 64 0.88 -10.58 -7.10
CA MET A 64 2.32 -10.61 -7.28
C MET A 64 2.71 -11.14 -8.68
N SER A 65 2.02 -12.13 -9.23
CA SER A 65 2.27 -12.59 -10.61
C SER A 65 1.75 -11.62 -11.68
N GLY A 66 1.05 -10.56 -11.27
CA GLY A 66 0.50 -9.53 -12.15
C GLY A 66 -0.94 -9.78 -12.61
N ASP A 67 -1.55 -10.90 -12.21
CA ASP A 67 -2.96 -11.18 -12.45
C ASP A 67 -3.85 -10.52 -11.38
N LEU A 68 -4.07 -9.23 -11.56
CA LEU A 68 -4.86 -8.43 -10.62
C LEU A 68 -6.34 -8.87 -10.55
N ILE A 69 -6.87 -9.46 -11.63
CA ILE A 69 -8.27 -9.89 -11.70
C ILE A 69 -8.48 -11.13 -10.85
N SER A 70 -7.63 -12.15 -11.01
CA SER A 70 -7.66 -13.34 -10.15
C SER A 70 -7.35 -12.97 -8.70
N GLY A 71 -6.41 -12.06 -8.49
CA GLY A 71 -6.08 -11.52 -7.16
C GLY A 71 -7.30 -10.96 -6.43
N GLU A 72 -7.99 -10.01 -7.06
CA GLU A 72 -9.22 -9.41 -6.54
C GLU A 72 -10.33 -10.43 -6.30
N LYS A 73 -10.52 -11.37 -7.22
CA LYS A 73 -11.54 -12.43 -7.07
C LYS A 73 -11.32 -13.24 -5.79
N HIS A 74 -10.08 -13.60 -5.49
CA HIS A 74 -9.73 -14.38 -4.31
C HIS A 74 -9.89 -13.58 -3.01
N TYR A 75 -9.50 -12.31 -2.98
CA TYR A 75 -9.76 -11.44 -1.82
C TYR A 75 -11.26 -11.29 -1.55
N ASN A 76 -12.06 -11.02 -2.58
CA ASN A 76 -13.52 -10.91 -2.44
C ASN A 76 -14.16 -12.22 -1.98
N LYS A 77 -13.65 -13.37 -2.42
CA LYS A 77 -14.10 -14.68 -1.95
C LYS A 77 -13.83 -14.85 -0.46
N SER A 78 -12.63 -14.53 0.01
CA SER A 78 -12.29 -14.58 1.44
C SER A 78 -13.22 -13.68 2.29
N ILE A 79 -13.55 -12.48 1.79
CA ILE A 79 -14.52 -11.58 2.42
C ILE A 79 -15.91 -12.19 2.49
N ALA A 80 -16.41 -12.73 1.38
CA ALA A 80 -17.74 -13.33 1.30
C ALA A 80 -17.91 -14.54 2.23
N GLU A 81 -16.82 -15.28 2.49
CA GLU A 81 -16.80 -16.42 3.41
C GLU A 81 -16.62 -16.01 4.88
N GLY A 82 -16.47 -14.72 5.18
CA GLY A 82 -16.22 -14.24 6.55
C GLY A 82 -14.83 -14.56 7.08
N LYS A 83 -13.89 -14.91 6.21
CA LYS A 83 -12.50 -15.29 6.53
C LYS A 83 -11.50 -14.17 6.20
N ALA A 84 -12.00 -12.98 5.88
CA ALA A 84 -11.14 -11.89 5.48
C ALA A 84 -10.34 -11.35 6.66
N LEU A 85 -9.03 -11.43 6.50
CA LEU A 85 -8.08 -10.68 7.31
C LEU A 85 -8.15 -9.19 6.96
N ALA A 86 -7.71 -8.33 7.87
CA ALA A 86 -7.47 -6.91 7.59
C ALA A 86 -6.64 -6.72 6.30
N PHE A 87 -5.74 -7.67 6.05
CA PHE A 87 -4.92 -7.79 4.85
C PHE A 87 -5.68 -7.77 3.52
N ALA A 88 -6.75 -8.56 3.39
CA ALA A 88 -7.51 -8.65 2.14
C ALA A 88 -8.12 -7.29 1.77
N TYR A 89 -8.65 -6.58 2.76
CA TYR A 89 -9.25 -5.26 2.57
C TYR A 89 -8.22 -4.21 2.12
N TRP A 90 -7.06 -4.11 2.75
CA TRP A 90 -6.10 -3.08 2.36
C TRP A 90 -5.41 -3.36 1.02
N GLN A 91 -5.32 -4.64 0.62
CA GLN A 91 -4.92 -5.02 -0.73
C GLN A 91 -5.94 -4.60 -1.77
N LEU A 92 -7.24 -4.84 -1.52
CA LEU A 92 -8.32 -4.33 -2.38
C LEU A 92 -8.30 -2.79 -2.46
N ALA A 93 -8.05 -2.11 -1.34
CA ALA A 93 -7.88 -0.65 -1.34
C ALA A 93 -6.72 -0.20 -2.25
N GLY A 94 -5.59 -0.93 -2.25
CA GLY A 94 -4.48 -0.67 -3.17
C GLY A 94 -4.85 -0.86 -4.64
N LEU A 95 -5.61 -1.92 -4.96
CA LEU A 95 -6.13 -2.16 -6.31
C LEU A 95 -7.08 -1.04 -6.75
N GLU A 96 -8.01 -0.63 -5.89
CA GLU A 96 -8.94 0.46 -6.20
C GLU A 96 -8.24 1.82 -6.32
N LEU A 97 -7.15 2.04 -5.58
CA LEU A 97 -6.33 3.24 -5.70
C LEU A 97 -5.68 3.31 -7.09
N SER A 98 -5.16 2.18 -7.60
CA SER A 98 -4.62 2.10 -8.96
C SER A 98 -5.67 2.40 -10.05
N ARG A 99 -6.95 2.14 -9.75
CA ARG A 99 -8.11 2.44 -10.61
C ARG A 99 -8.70 3.83 -10.36
N ARG A 100 -8.15 4.59 -9.40
CA ARG A 100 -8.66 5.89 -8.94
C ARG A 100 -10.10 5.85 -8.41
N ASN A 101 -10.55 4.71 -7.90
CA ASN A 101 -11.84 4.58 -7.23
C ASN A 101 -11.74 5.04 -5.77
N LEU A 102 -11.52 6.34 -5.57
CA LEU A 102 -11.10 6.92 -4.28
C LEU A 102 -12.05 6.56 -3.12
N GLN A 103 -13.37 6.58 -3.35
CA GLN A 103 -14.34 6.22 -2.31
C GLN A 103 -14.16 4.77 -1.84
N LYS A 104 -14.00 3.83 -2.77
CA LYS A 104 -13.76 2.42 -2.42
C LYS A 104 -12.45 2.22 -1.66
N VAL A 105 -11.41 3.03 -1.94
CA VAL A 105 -10.16 3.00 -1.17
C VAL A 105 -10.47 3.31 0.30
N ILE A 106 -11.25 4.36 0.55
CA ILE A 106 -11.66 4.75 1.90
C ILE A 106 -12.51 3.66 2.55
N ASP A 107 -13.52 3.14 1.85
CA ASP A 107 -14.43 2.11 2.38
C ASP A 107 -13.65 0.85 2.78
N TYR A 108 -12.79 0.32 1.91
CA TYR A 108 -11.97 -0.85 2.22
C TYR A 108 -10.95 -0.58 3.33
N CYS A 109 -10.31 0.60 3.37
CA CYS A 109 -9.42 0.94 4.47
C CYS A 109 -10.17 1.02 5.80
N GLN A 110 -11.40 1.54 5.82
CA GLN A 110 -12.22 1.58 7.02
C GLN A 110 -12.58 0.17 7.51
N GLU A 111 -13.00 -0.74 6.63
CA GLU A 111 -13.26 -2.14 7.01
C GLU A 111 -12.01 -2.83 7.54
N SER A 112 -10.85 -2.62 6.89
CA SER A 112 -9.57 -3.14 7.36
C SER A 112 -9.22 -2.64 8.77
N LEU A 113 -9.36 -1.32 9.00
CA LEU A 113 -9.02 -0.67 10.28
C LEU A 113 -9.96 -1.06 11.44
N LYS A 114 -11.18 -1.56 11.15
CA LYS A 114 -12.06 -2.15 12.17
C LYS A 114 -11.52 -3.47 12.70
N ILE A 115 -10.78 -4.22 11.86
CA ILE A 115 -10.17 -5.50 12.22
C ILE A 115 -8.82 -5.24 12.90
N GLU A 116 -7.92 -4.52 12.22
CA GLU A 116 -6.58 -4.24 12.71
C GLU A 116 -6.06 -2.91 12.16
N LYS A 117 -5.39 -2.13 13.02
CA LYS A 117 -4.70 -0.91 12.57
C LYS A 117 -3.47 -1.28 11.76
N HIS A 118 -3.41 -0.82 10.50
CA HIS A 118 -2.27 -1.06 9.63
C HIS A 118 -1.85 0.20 8.87
N PHE A 119 -0.54 0.45 8.77
CA PHE A 119 -0.02 1.68 8.15
C PHE A 119 -0.42 1.83 6.67
N MET A 120 -0.59 0.72 5.95
CA MET A 120 -1.01 0.75 4.53
C MET A 120 -2.41 1.34 4.35
N CYS A 121 -3.34 1.11 5.28
CA CYS A 121 -4.68 1.72 5.21
C CYS A 121 -4.61 3.23 5.34
N TYR A 122 -3.83 3.72 6.32
CA TYR A 122 -3.62 5.15 6.52
C TYR A 122 -2.90 5.79 5.33
N ARG A 123 -1.90 5.10 4.76
CA ARG A 123 -1.22 5.50 3.52
C ARG A 123 -2.19 5.61 2.35
N HIS A 124 -2.93 4.54 2.04
CA HIS A 124 -3.87 4.51 0.91
C HIS A 124 -4.96 5.57 1.08
N SER A 125 -5.51 5.71 2.29
CA SER A 125 -6.52 6.72 2.59
C SER A 125 -5.96 8.14 2.43
N GLY A 126 -4.77 8.43 2.93
CA GLY A 126 -4.16 9.76 2.76
C GLY A 126 -3.84 10.09 1.30
N ILE A 127 -3.42 9.11 0.48
CA ILE A 127 -3.27 9.32 -0.96
C ILE A 127 -4.63 9.58 -1.62
N ALA A 128 -5.66 8.79 -1.29
CA ALA A 128 -7.00 8.98 -1.83
C ALA A 128 -7.59 10.35 -1.46
N LEU A 129 -7.40 10.80 -0.22
CA LEU A 129 -7.79 12.13 0.24
C LEU A 129 -7.04 13.24 -0.51
N SER A 130 -5.73 13.10 -0.69
CA SER A 130 -4.95 14.06 -1.49
C SER A 130 -5.45 14.13 -2.94
N LEU A 131 -5.81 13.00 -3.54
CA LEU A 131 -6.35 12.94 -4.90
C LEU A 131 -7.77 13.51 -5.01
N ALA A 132 -8.55 13.43 -3.92
CA ALA A 132 -9.89 14.01 -3.82
C ALA A 132 -9.87 15.52 -3.55
N GLY A 133 -8.71 16.12 -3.25
CA GLY A 133 -8.59 17.53 -2.90
C GLY A 133 -8.74 17.83 -1.40
N GLU A 134 -8.91 16.79 -0.57
CA GLU A 134 -9.11 16.90 0.88
C GLU A 134 -7.78 17.07 1.63
N HIS A 135 -6.98 18.05 1.20
CA HIS A 135 -5.58 18.22 1.61
C HIS A 135 -5.42 18.49 3.11
N SER A 136 -6.42 19.06 3.78
CA SER A 136 -6.37 19.34 5.22
C SER A 136 -6.33 18.08 6.07
N LEU A 137 -6.84 16.96 5.57
CA LEU A 137 -6.89 15.67 6.31
C LEU A 137 -5.62 14.84 6.11
N VAL A 138 -4.89 15.06 5.02
CA VAL A 138 -3.73 14.24 4.63
C VAL A 138 -2.65 14.16 5.72
N PRO A 139 -2.24 15.25 6.40
CA PRO A 139 -1.22 15.18 7.45
C PRO A 139 -1.58 14.25 8.60
N ASP A 140 -2.86 14.15 8.98
CA ASP A 140 -3.31 13.30 10.08
C ASP A 140 -3.22 11.83 9.71
N TYR A 141 -3.70 11.46 8.52
CA TYR A 141 -3.59 10.10 8.00
C TYR A 141 -2.14 9.68 7.81
N PHE A 142 -1.31 10.54 7.24
CA PHE A 142 0.10 10.24 7.05
C PHE A 142 0.87 10.21 8.37
N GLY A 143 0.50 11.04 9.34
CA GLY A 143 1.02 10.98 10.70
C GLY A 143 0.70 9.64 11.37
N ALA A 144 -0.54 9.16 11.25
CA ALA A 144 -0.94 7.84 11.77
C ALA A 144 -0.17 6.70 11.08
N ALA A 145 0.03 6.78 9.75
CA ALA A 145 0.84 5.79 9.03
C ALA A 145 2.30 5.76 9.52
N HIS A 146 2.90 6.94 9.73
CA HIS A 146 4.28 7.07 10.23
C HIS A 146 4.43 6.59 11.68
N GLN A 147 3.45 6.83 12.54
CA GLN A 147 3.46 6.32 13.92
C GLN A 147 3.51 4.79 13.97
N LEU A 148 2.82 4.12 13.04
CA LEU A 148 2.81 2.66 12.94
C LEU A 148 4.05 2.12 12.21
N ASN A 149 4.56 2.85 11.22
CA ASN A 149 5.76 2.47 10.48
C ASN A 149 6.63 3.70 10.18
N PRO A 150 7.63 3.98 11.03
CA PRO A 150 8.52 5.13 10.82
C PRO A 150 9.29 5.10 9.49
N ASN A 151 9.54 3.90 8.95
CA ASN A 151 10.25 3.72 7.67
C ASN A 151 9.41 4.14 6.47
N ILE A 152 8.12 4.43 6.62
CA ILE A 152 7.25 4.85 5.52
C ILE A 152 7.74 6.12 4.80
N PHE A 153 8.60 6.92 5.42
CA PHE A 153 9.22 8.07 4.78
C PHE A 153 10.19 7.72 3.64
N SER A 154 10.60 6.46 3.49
CA SER A 154 11.32 6.00 2.29
C SER A 154 10.40 5.79 1.07
N ASP A 155 9.09 5.84 1.27
CA ASP A 155 8.11 5.74 0.19
C ASP A 155 7.97 7.09 -0.53
N THR A 156 8.44 7.13 -1.77
CA THR A 156 8.44 8.35 -2.59
C THR A 156 7.04 8.88 -2.86
N ASP A 157 6.05 8.01 -3.12
CA ASP A 157 4.69 8.47 -3.42
C ASP A 157 4.05 9.07 -2.17
N PHE A 158 4.23 8.42 -1.02
CA PHE A 158 3.80 8.94 0.27
C PHE A 158 4.34 10.35 0.50
N MET A 159 5.66 10.54 0.34
CA MET A 159 6.28 11.85 0.55
C MET A 159 5.84 12.89 -0.49
N ALA A 160 5.63 12.46 -1.73
CA ALA A 160 5.16 13.33 -2.80
C ALA A 160 3.73 13.84 -2.55
N TYR A 161 2.78 12.97 -2.16
CA TYR A 161 1.41 13.39 -1.84
C TYR A 161 1.34 14.26 -0.58
N LEU A 162 2.24 14.04 0.38
CA LEU A 162 2.36 14.89 1.56
C LEU A 162 2.82 16.30 1.16
N ALA A 163 3.87 16.38 0.34
CA ALA A 163 4.40 17.64 -0.17
C ALA A 163 3.36 18.38 -1.02
N TYR A 164 2.64 17.65 -1.87
CA TYR A 164 1.55 18.19 -2.68
C TYR A 164 0.48 18.81 -1.78
N SER A 165 -0.02 18.06 -0.79
CA SER A 165 -1.06 18.54 0.12
C SER A 165 -0.59 19.74 0.95
N TYR A 166 0.65 19.75 1.44
CA TYR A 166 1.20 20.94 2.12
C TYR A 166 1.29 22.15 1.19
N THR A 167 1.61 21.95 -0.09
CA THR A 167 1.63 23.03 -1.08
C THR A 167 0.23 23.62 -1.30
N GLU A 168 -0.79 22.77 -1.44
CA GLU A 168 -2.18 23.22 -1.59
C GLU A 168 -2.71 23.97 -0.37
N LEU A 169 -2.19 23.65 0.83
CA LEU A 169 -2.49 24.36 2.07
C LEU A 169 -1.65 25.64 2.27
N GLY A 170 -0.78 26.01 1.33
CA GLY A 170 0.14 27.15 1.45
C GLY A 170 1.28 26.95 2.47
N LYS A 171 1.48 25.73 2.96
CA LYS A 171 2.52 25.37 3.95
C LYS A 171 3.84 25.02 3.23
N TYR A 172 4.39 25.99 2.50
CA TYR A 172 5.49 25.75 1.56
C TYR A 172 6.79 25.23 2.18
N GLU A 173 7.12 25.62 3.41
CA GLU A 173 8.31 25.11 4.11
C GLU A 173 8.17 23.63 4.49
N LEU A 174 6.96 23.20 4.91
CA LEU A 174 6.69 21.79 5.17
C LEU A 174 6.74 20.97 3.88
N ALA A 175 6.17 21.50 2.79
CA ALA A 175 6.26 20.87 1.48
C ALA A 175 7.72 20.67 1.01
N LYS A 176 8.55 21.72 1.16
CA LYS A 176 9.99 21.66 0.87
C LYS A 176 10.71 20.61 1.73
N GLY A 177 10.34 20.52 3.01
CA GLY A 177 10.85 19.49 3.93
C GLY A 177 10.53 18.08 3.42
N SER A 178 9.27 17.81 3.06
CA SER A 178 8.83 16.53 2.50
C SER A 178 9.56 16.17 1.19
N ILE A 179 9.71 17.12 0.26
CA ILE A 179 10.47 16.96 -0.99
C ILE A 179 11.93 16.59 -0.70
N THR A 180 12.55 17.30 0.24
CA THR A 180 13.95 17.10 0.61
C THR A 180 14.17 15.73 1.24
N LEU A 181 13.27 15.31 2.13
CA LEU A 181 13.31 13.99 2.75
C LEU A 181 13.10 12.87 1.72
N ALA A 182 12.18 13.03 0.76
CA ALA A 182 12.00 12.05 -0.31
C ALA A 182 13.29 11.80 -1.10
N ILE A 183 14.00 12.87 -1.49
CA ILE A 183 15.29 12.78 -2.19
C ILE A 183 16.36 12.13 -1.29
N LYS A 184 16.37 12.46 0.01
CA LYS A 184 17.33 11.93 0.97
C LYS A 184 17.20 10.41 1.13
N HIS A 185 15.96 9.90 1.18
CA HIS A 185 15.71 8.47 1.38
C HIS A 185 15.74 7.67 0.07
N ASN A 186 15.44 8.29 -1.05
CA ASN A 186 15.44 7.63 -2.36
C ASN A 186 16.07 8.58 -3.40
N GLU A 187 17.31 8.30 -3.79
CA GLU A 187 18.02 9.06 -4.82
C GLU A 187 17.28 9.06 -6.17
N ASN A 188 16.48 8.03 -6.41
CA ASN A 188 15.66 7.88 -7.61
C ASN A 188 14.27 8.55 -7.50
N ALA A 189 13.99 9.28 -6.41
CA ALA A 189 12.74 10.02 -6.26
C ALA A 189 12.51 10.99 -7.43
N LYS A 190 13.58 11.55 -7.99
CA LYS A 190 13.52 12.50 -9.12
C LYS A 190 13.01 11.90 -10.43
N GLN A 191 12.99 10.58 -10.58
CA GLN A 191 12.38 9.92 -11.75
C GLN A 191 10.94 9.45 -11.49
N ASN A 192 10.44 9.52 -10.26
CA ASN A 192 9.05 9.22 -9.94
C ASN A 192 8.13 10.35 -10.44
N ALA A 193 7.12 10.01 -11.23
CA ALA A 193 6.23 11.00 -11.85
C ALA A 193 5.43 11.81 -10.82
N VAL A 194 4.89 11.16 -9.78
CA VAL A 194 4.13 11.81 -8.72
C VAL A 194 5.01 12.82 -7.97
N PHE A 195 6.25 12.44 -7.67
CA PHE A 195 7.22 13.32 -7.05
C PHE A 195 7.55 14.53 -7.94
N VAL A 196 7.78 14.31 -9.23
CA VAL A 196 8.08 15.39 -10.18
C VAL A 196 6.92 16.38 -10.25
N ASP A 197 5.68 15.90 -10.25
CA ASP A 197 4.50 16.75 -10.26
C ASP A 197 4.35 17.54 -8.96
N ALA A 198 4.56 16.89 -7.80
CA ALA A 198 4.56 17.56 -6.51
C ALA A 198 5.64 18.64 -6.41
N TYR A 199 6.85 18.37 -6.90
CA TYR A 199 7.94 19.33 -6.93
C TYR A 199 7.64 20.53 -7.83
N LYS A 200 7.09 20.31 -9.03
CA LYS A 200 6.67 21.39 -9.93
C LYS A 200 5.58 22.25 -9.32
N ASN A 201 4.57 21.62 -8.70
CA ASN A 201 3.49 22.33 -8.02
C ASN A 201 4.03 23.22 -6.89
N TRP A 202 4.86 22.65 -6.02
CA TRP A 202 5.53 23.38 -4.95
C TRP A 202 6.32 24.58 -5.48
N LYS A 203 7.15 24.36 -6.50
CA LYS A 203 7.98 25.40 -7.10
C LYS A 203 7.13 26.55 -7.65
N SER A 204 6.09 26.21 -8.41
CA SER A 204 5.20 27.20 -9.02
C SER A 204 4.44 28.05 -7.98
N LYS A 205 4.00 27.45 -6.87
CA LYS A 205 3.17 28.14 -5.85
C LYS A 205 3.98 28.85 -4.78
N SER A 206 5.20 28.39 -4.49
CA SER A 206 6.09 29.01 -3.51
C SER A 206 6.91 30.18 -4.07
N GLY A 207 6.99 30.32 -5.40
CA GLY A 207 7.80 31.36 -6.05
C GLY A 207 9.31 31.10 -6.00
N GLN A 208 9.73 29.85 -5.74
CA GLN A 208 11.13 29.39 -5.72
C GLN A 208 11.57 28.78 -7.06
#